data_AF-A0A142Y086-F1
#
_entry.id   AF-A0A142Y086-F1
#
_cell.length_a   1.000
_cell.length_b   1.000
_cell.length_c   1.000
_cell.angle_alpha   90.00
_cell.angle_beta   90.00
_cell.angle_gamma   90.00
#
_symmetry.space_group_name_H-M   'P 1'
#
loop_
_entity.id
_entity.type
_entity.pdbx_description
1 polymer ?
#
loop_
_entity_poly.entity_id
_entity_poly.type
_entity_poly.pdbx_seq_one_letter_code
_entity_poly.pdbx_strand_id
1 'polypeptide(L)'
;MMLIERLRALGVELTIEGDGLAFDAPEGVLSAELIEEMKAYRSELIAAIEHRDAPGMDPIGGVFCPFCRGDRFEDVYMGWRCVRCDRLAWWWLGESLVRFDVGDLKL
;
A
#
# COMPACT_ATOMS: atom_id res chain seq x y z
N MET A 1 8.58 -11.37 10.51
CA MET A 1 8.81 -10.20 9.65
C MET A 1 8.70 -10.70 8.23
N MET A 2 7.74 -10.19 7.46
CA MET A 2 7.49 -10.66 6.08
C MET A 2 8.57 -10.11 5.13
N LEU A 3 8.88 -10.85 4.07
CA LEU A 3 9.95 -10.48 3.12
C LEU A 3 9.70 -9.10 2.50
N ILE A 4 8.44 -8.77 2.20
CA ILE A 4 8.06 -7.46 1.65
C ILE A 4 8.38 -6.28 2.60
N GLU A 5 8.28 -6.48 3.91
CA GLU A 5 8.61 -5.45 4.91
C GLU A 5 10.12 -5.24 4.97
N ARG A 6 10.89 -6.33 4.89
CA ARG A 6 12.36 -6.29 4.83
C ARG A 6 12.84 -5.57 3.57
N LEU A 7 12.26 -5.89 2.41
CA LEU A 7 12.62 -5.26 1.14
C LEU A 7 12.35 -3.75 1.16
N ARG A 8 11.21 -3.32 1.71
CA ARG A 8 10.91 -1.89 1.89
C ARG A 8 11.86 -1.18 2.84
N ALA A 9 12.22 -1.82 3.95
CA ALA A 9 13.19 -1.26 4.90
C ALA A 9 14.56 -1.05 4.25
N LEU A 10 14.89 -1.83 3.21
CA LEU A 10 16.09 -1.70 2.39
C LEU A 10 15.94 -0.71 1.23
N GLY A 11 14.78 -0.06 1.09
CA GLY A 11 14.50 0.87 -0.01
C GLY A 11 14.16 0.19 -1.34
N VAL A 12 13.83 -1.10 -1.33
CA VAL A 12 13.41 -1.83 -2.53
C VAL A 12 11.92 -1.59 -2.76
N GLU A 13 11.57 -1.04 -3.91
CA GLU A 13 10.20 -0.88 -4.38
C GLU A 13 9.82 -2.05 -5.26
N LEU A 14 8.63 -2.62 -5.01
CA LEU A 14 8.09 -3.75 -5.76
C LEU A 14 6.79 -3.34 -6.46
N THR A 15 6.73 -3.58 -7.75
CA THR A 15 5.59 -3.32 -8.63
C THR A 15 5.25 -4.55 -9.46
N ILE A 16 3.99 -4.68 -9.86
CA ILE A 16 3.56 -5.69 -10.82
C ILE A 16 3.50 -5.02 -12.19
N GLU A 17 4.26 -5.54 -13.15
CA GLU A 17 4.24 -5.10 -14.55
C GLU A 17 3.81 -6.26 -15.45
N GLY A 18 2.59 -6.18 -15.99
CA GLY A 18 1.99 -7.28 -16.74
C GLY A 18 1.83 -8.53 -15.85
N ASP A 19 2.43 -9.64 -16.26
CA ASP A 19 2.50 -10.90 -15.48
C ASP A 19 3.77 -11.00 -14.61
N GLY A 20 4.61 -9.96 -14.60
CA GLY A 20 5.93 -9.95 -13.97
C GLY A 20 5.99 -9.14 -12.67
N LEU A 21 6.98 -9.49 -11.82
CA LEU A 21 7.35 -8.67 -10.67
C LEU A 21 8.51 -7.78 -11.11
N ALA A 22 8.29 -6.47 -11.11
CA ALA A 22 9.32 -5.47 -11.30
C ALA A 22 9.84 -4.97 -9.95
N PHE A 23 11.11 -4.62 -9.90
CA PHE A 23 11.77 -4.16 -8.69
C PHE A 23 12.71 -3.00 -9.00
N ASP A 24 12.59 -1.94 -8.21
CA ASP A 24 13.53 -0.81 -8.20
C ASP A 24 14.26 -0.82 -6.85
N ALA A 25 15.58 -0.65 -6.87
CA ALA A 25 16.39 -0.72 -5.67
C ALA A 25 17.64 0.16 -5.79
N PRO A 26 18.13 0.71 -4.67
CA PRO A 26 19.41 1.42 -4.64
C PRO A 26 20.59 0.52 -5.06
N GLU A 27 21.64 1.14 -5.58
CA GLU A 27 22.85 0.42 -6.00
C GLU A 27 23.45 -0.39 -4.84
N GLY A 28 23.75 -1.67 -5.09
CA GLY A 28 24.33 -2.59 -4.11
C GLY A 28 23.35 -3.25 -3.14
N VAL A 29 22.04 -2.90 -3.19
CA VAL A 29 21.02 -3.55 -2.35
C VAL A 29 20.59 -4.91 -2.91
N LEU A 30 20.49 -5.03 -4.24
CA LEU A 30 20.14 -6.28 -4.92
C LEU A 30 21.35 -7.22 -5.03
N SER A 31 21.59 -8.01 -3.98
CA SER A 31 22.53 -9.13 -4.06
C SER A 31 21.92 -10.32 -4.79
N ALA A 32 22.77 -11.21 -5.34
CA ALA A 32 22.30 -12.45 -5.97
C ALA A 32 21.47 -13.32 -5.01
N GLU A 33 21.85 -13.35 -3.73
CA GLU A 33 21.11 -14.05 -2.68
C GLU A 33 19.71 -13.46 -2.46
N LEU A 34 19.60 -12.12 -2.44
CA LEU A 34 18.32 -11.44 -2.28
C LEU A 34 17.40 -11.68 -3.49
N ILE A 35 17.95 -11.71 -4.70
CA ILE A 35 17.20 -12.01 -5.92
C ILE A 35 16.66 -13.45 -5.89
N GLU A 36 17.47 -14.43 -5.47
CA GLU A 36 17.02 -15.82 -5.36
C GLU A 36 15.95 -15.99 -4.26
N GLU A 37 16.08 -15.27 -3.14
CA GLU A 37 15.05 -15.21 -2.10
C GLU A 37 13.75 -14.61 -2.67
N MET A 38 13.81 -13.48 -3.38
CA MET A 38 12.64 -12.87 -4.03
C MET A 38 11.96 -13.81 -5.04
N LYS A 39 12.73 -14.62 -5.78
CA LYS A 39 12.17 -15.63 -6.69
C LYS A 39 11.48 -16.77 -5.94
N ALA A 40 12.08 -17.26 -4.86
CA ALA A 40 11.51 -18.33 -4.05
C ALA A 40 10.17 -17.92 -3.42
N TYR A 41 10.02 -16.64 -3.06
CA TYR A 41 8.82 -16.07 -2.47
C TYR A 41 7.95 -15.29 -3.46
N ARG A 42 8.16 -15.46 -4.78
CA ARG A 42 7.48 -14.68 -5.82
C ARG A 42 5.96 -14.64 -5.67
N SER A 43 5.32 -15.80 -5.46
CA SER A 43 3.86 -15.87 -5.34
C SER A 43 3.34 -15.13 -4.10
N GLU A 44 4.08 -15.17 -3.00
CA GLU A 44 3.75 -14.45 -1.77
C GLU A 44 3.94 -12.93 -1.95
N LEU A 45 5.00 -12.52 -2.64
CA LEU A 45 5.25 -11.12 -2.98
C LEU A 45 4.16 -10.55 -3.90
N ILE A 46 3.74 -11.31 -4.92
CA ILE A 46 2.63 -10.93 -5.80
C ILE A 46 1.34 -10.82 -4.99
N ALA A 47 0.98 -11.85 -4.20
CA ALA A 47 -0.22 -11.81 -3.37
C ALA A 47 -0.22 -10.61 -2.40
N ALA A 48 0.93 -10.28 -1.80
CA ALA A 48 1.07 -9.14 -0.91
C ALA A 48 0.96 -7.78 -1.64
N ILE A 49 1.42 -7.70 -2.90
CA ILE A 49 1.27 -6.50 -3.74
C ILE A 49 -0.16 -6.39 -4.26
N GLU A 50 -0.79 -7.49 -4.67
CA GLU A 50 -2.20 -7.52 -5.07
C GLU A 50 -3.12 -7.16 -3.90
N HIS A 51 -2.85 -7.64 -2.68
CA HIS A 51 -3.59 -7.21 -1.49
C HIS A 51 -3.36 -5.73 -1.18
N ARG A 52 -2.14 -5.22 -1.39
CA ARG A 52 -1.82 -3.81 -1.21
C ARG A 52 -2.53 -2.92 -2.23
N ASP A 53 -2.53 -3.33 -3.48
CA ASP A 53 -2.99 -2.56 -4.63
C ASP A 53 -4.46 -2.89 -5.00
N ALA A 54 -5.08 -3.83 -4.30
CA ALA A 54 -6.51 -4.06 -4.34
C ALA A 54 -7.24 -2.75 -4.02
N PRO A 55 -8.08 -2.24 -4.93
CA PRO A 55 -8.92 -1.09 -4.66
C PRO A 55 -9.99 -1.49 -3.64
N GLY A 56 -9.68 -1.28 -2.37
CA GLY A 56 -10.58 -1.46 -1.23
C GLY A 56 -10.39 -2.76 -0.46
N MET A 57 -10.41 -2.61 0.85
CA MET A 57 -10.34 -3.62 1.92
C MET A 57 -8.94 -4.06 2.35
N ASP A 58 -8.43 -3.37 3.37
CA ASP A 58 -7.82 -4.10 4.48
C ASP A 58 -8.98 -4.50 5.44
N PRO A 59 -9.27 -5.80 5.63
CA PRO A 59 -10.41 -6.26 6.42
C PRO A 59 -10.24 -6.10 7.95
N ILE A 60 -9.15 -5.47 8.41
CA ILE A 60 -8.86 -5.25 9.83
C ILE A 60 -8.62 -3.75 10.10
N GLY A 61 -9.72 -2.98 10.09
CA GLY A 61 -9.92 -1.84 11.00
C GLY A 61 -8.93 -0.66 10.99
N GLY A 62 -8.17 -0.43 9.93
CA GLY A 62 -7.28 0.72 9.81
C GLY A 62 -7.67 1.64 8.65
N VAL A 63 -8.04 2.89 8.94
CA VAL A 63 -8.18 3.92 7.91
C VAL A 63 -6.77 4.34 7.47
N PHE A 64 -6.44 4.23 6.19
CA PHE A 64 -5.15 4.65 5.63
C PHE A 64 -5.34 5.50 4.38
N CYS A 65 -4.44 6.46 4.17
CA CYS A 65 -4.54 7.39 3.05
C CYS A 65 -4.18 6.64 1.76
N PRO A 66 -5.06 6.60 0.74
CA PRO A 66 -4.79 5.83 -0.48
C PRO A 66 -3.57 6.37 -1.25
N PHE A 67 -3.21 7.64 -1.05
CA PHE A 67 -2.14 8.30 -1.80
C PHE A 67 -0.76 8.18 -1.17
N CYS A 68 -0.66 8.25 0.16
CA CYS A 68 0.63 8.24 0.86
C CYS A 68 0.73 7.20 1.97
N ARG A 69 -0.32 6.38 2.14
CA ARG A 69 -0.46 5.37 3.19
C ARG A 69 -0.29 5.89 4.61
N GLY A 70 -0.48 7.19 4.82
CA GLY A 70 -0.54 7.80 6.16
C GLY A 70 -1.76 7.31 6.94
N ASP A 71 -1.59 7.15 8.24
CA ASP A 71 -2.60 6.70 9.21
C ASP A 71 -3.16 7.85 10.06
N ARG A 72 -2.57 9.05 9.95
CA ARG A 72 -3.03 10.26 10.62
C ARG A 72 -3.91 11.11 9.71
N PHE A 73 -5.10 11.39 10.20
CA PHE A 73 -6.09 12.23 9.55
C PHE A 73 -6.54 13.34 10.48
N GLU A 74 -6.80 14.50 9.89
CA GLU A 74 -7.45 15.61 10.56
C GLU A 74 -8.84 15.79 9.96
N ASP A 75 -9.84 15.95 10.82
CA ASP A 75 -11.20 16.29 10.41
C ASP A 75 -11.24 17.76 9.99
N VAL A 76 -11.54 18.02 8.73
CA VAL A 76 -11.73 19.36 8.17
C VAL A 76 -13.17 19.49 7.69
N TYR A 77 -13.65 20.72 7.49
CA TYR A 77 -15.01 20.99 7.00
C TYR A 77 -15.37 20.21 5.70
N MET A 78 -14.36 19.84 4.91
CA MET A 78 -14.50 19.06 3.67
C MET A 78 -14.12 17.57 3.79
N GLY A 79 -14.08 17.00 5.00
CA GLY A 79 -13.89 15.56 5.25
C GLY A 79 -12.56 15.28 5.92
N TRP A 80 -12.08 14.04 5.83
CA TRP A 80 -10.79 13.69 6.43
C TRP A 80 -9.64 14.09 5.51
N ARG A 81 -8.70 14.85 6.05
CA ARG A 81 -7.48 15.26 5.36
C ARG A 81 -6.30 14.48 5.91
N CYS A 82 -5.53 13.83 5.04
CA CYS A 82 -4.31 13.16 5.49
C CYS A 82 -3.28 14.21 5.94
N VAL A 83 -2.84 14.14 7.19
CA VAL A 83 -1.86 15.08 7.77
C VAL A 83 -0.51 15.03 7.04
N ARG A 84 -0.20 13.89 6.40
CA ARG A 84 1.09 13.67 5.73
C ARG A 84 1.15 14.28 4.34
N CYS A 85 0.09 14.20 3.55
CA CYS A 85 0.10 14.64 2.14
C CYS A 85 -0.93 15.72 1.80
N ASP A 86 -1.67 16.21 2.81
CA ASP A 86 -2.68 17.27 2.70
C ASP A 86 -3.85 16.96 1.77
N ARG A 87 -3.97 15.71 1.30
CA ARG A 87 -5.07 15.27 0.42
C ARG A 87 -6.29 14.84 1.22
N LEU A 88 -7.47 15.16 0.68
CA LEU A 88 -8.73 14.63 1.17
C LEU A 88 -8.80 13.11 0.96
N ALA A 89 -9.38 12.41 1.93
CA ALA A 89 -9.59 10.98 1.91
C ALA A 89 -10.86 10.64 1.12
N TRP A 90 -10.64 9.90 0.04
CA TRP A 90 -11.71 9.37 -0.80
C TRP A 90 -11.45 7.90 -1.06
N TRP A 91 -12.51 7.09 -1.14
CA TRP A 91 -12.43 5.66 -1.37
C TRP A 91 -13.11 5.32 -2.70
N TRP A 92 -12.43 4.54 -3.54
CA TRP A 92 -13.03 3.86 -4.67
C TRP A 92 -13.74 2.56 -4.23
N LEU A 93 -15.06 2.48 -4.40
CA LEU A 93 -15.89 1.30 -4.15
C LEU A 93 -16.14 0.47 -5.42
N GLY A 94 -15.13 0.34 -6.28
CA GLY A 94 -15.23 -0.42 -7.53
C GLY A 94 -15.94 0.33 -8.68
N GLU A 95 -17.01 1.05 -8.40
CA GLU A 95 -17.80 1.78 -9.41
C GLU A 95 -18.02 3.26 -9.07
N SER A 96 -17.68 3.67 -7.85
CA SER A 96 -17.90 5.04 -7.38
C SER A 96 -16.81 5.48 -6.43
N LEU A 97 -16.62 6.79 -6.39
CA LEU A 97 -15.66 7.48 -5.53
C LEU A 97 -16.46 8.07 -4.37
N VAL A 98 -16.41 7.42 -3.20
CA VAL A 98 -17.11 7.88 -2.00
C VAL A 98 -16.18 8.66 -1.10
N ARG A 99 -16.71 9.69 -0.46
CA ARG A 99 -15.98 10.46 0.54
C ARG A 99 -15.99 9.70 1.86
N PHE A 100 -14.84 9.64 2.52
CA PHE A 100 -14.73 9.01 3.84
C PHE A 100 -15.08 10.05 4.91
N ASP A 101 -16.34 10.07 5.37
CA ASP A 101 -16.81 10.96 6.43
C ASP A 101 -17.01 10.18 7.76
N VAL A 102 -16.87 10.86 8.92
CA VAL A 102 -16.90 10.29 10.29
C VAL A 102 -18.14 9.41 10.58
N GLY A 103 -19.22 9.56 9.80
CA GLY A 103 -20.46 8.82 9.98
C GLY A 103 -20.44 7.36 9.51
N ASP A 104 -19.46 6.96 8.69
CA ASP A 104 -19.44 5.62 8.06
C ASP A 104 -18.76 4.54 8.90
N LEU A 105 -18.06 4.91 9.98
CA LEU A 105 -17.51 3.98 10.96
C LEU A 105 -18.57 3.66 12.03
N LYS A 106 -19.52 2.77 11.71
CA LYS A 106 -20.20 2.02 12.78
C LYS A 106 -19.26 0.91 13.24
N LEU A 107 -18.62 1.15 14.39
CA LEU A 107 -17.92 0.15 15.21
C LEU A 107 -18.83 -1.05 15.51
#